data_AF-D1AHT9-F1
#
_entry.id   AF-D1AHT9-F1
#
_cell.length_a   1.000
_cell.length_b   1.000
_cell.length_c   1.000
_cell.angle_alpha   90.00
_cell.angle_beta   90.00
_cell.angle_gamma   90.00
#
_symmetry.space_group_name_H-M   'P 1'
#
loop_
_entity.id
_entity.type
_entity.pdbx_description
1 polymer ?
#
loop_
_entity_poly.entity_id
_entity_poly.type
_entity_poly.pdbx_seq_one_letter_code
_entity_poly.pdbx_strand_id
1 'polypeptide(L)'
;MKKKLAVLFILFAAVLTAGSVSEDLVKKQNKINEKQRKIDEKKKLNQIKYKDNKGKLAAKNAELEFDQREVDYDKAKLKFMKDNKDLLVKIENKKTEIHYEKRKNNPDWAKIDKMISEREALEDKYRDKELKFETNYAKK
;
A
#
# COMPACT_ATOMS: atom_id res chain seq x y z
N MET A 1 40.05 14.90 -0.91
CA MET A 1 39.02 14.37 -1.84
C MET A 1 38.04 13.40 -1.15
N LYS A 2 37.22 13.85 -0.18
CA LYS A 2 36.31 12.96 0.60
C LYS A 2 34.81 13.23 0.42
N LYS A 3 34.41 14.09 -0.53
CA LYS A 3 32.99 14.47 -0.74
C LYS A 3 32.25 13.64 -1.79
N LYS A 4 32.94 12.83 -2.60
CA LYS A 4 32.31 12.06 -3.71
C LYS A 4 31.74 10.69 -3.28
N LEU A 5 32.18 10.14 -2.15
CA LEU A 5 31.71 8.81 -1.69
C LEU A 5 30.30 8.86 -1.08
N ALA A 6 29.96 9.92 -0.33
CA ALA A 6 28.67 10.04 0.34
C ALA A 6 27.47 10.17 -0.65
N VAL A 7 27.70 10.79 -1.82
CA VAL A 7 26.65 10.98 -2.83
C VAL A 7 26.29 9.66 -3.52
N LEU A 8 27.26 8.73 -3.67
CA LEU A 8 27.03 7.44 -4.31
C LEU A 8 26.23 6.47 -3.42
N PHE A 9 26.37 6.59 -2.08
CA PHE A 9 25.67 5.72 -1.13
C PHE A 9 24.23 6.12 -0.83
N ILE A 10 23.92 7.43 -0.83
CA ILE A 10 22.53 7.91 -0.65
C ILE A 10 21.66 7.49 -1.85
N LEU A 11 22.24 7.47 -3.06
CA LEU A 11 21.55 7.00 -4.26
C LEU A 11 21.17 5.51 -4.16
N PHE A 12 22.01 4.68 -3.56
CA PHE A 12 21.75 3.24 -3.42
C PHE A 12 20.63 2.93 -2.42
N ALA A 13 20.59 3.66 -1.29
CA ALA A 13 19.50 3.55 -0.32
C ALA A 13 18.14 3.96 -0.92
N ALA A 14 18.13 5.03 -1.75
CA ALA A 14 16.91 5.48 -2.43
C ALA A 14 16.36 4.48 -3.47
N VAL A 15 17.24 3.70 -4.10
CA VAL A 15 16.86 2.64 -5.06
C VAL A 15 16.27 1.42 -4.33
N LEU A 16 16.85 1.03 -3.18
CA LEU A 16 16.37 -0.10 -2.39
C LEU A 16 14.96 0.13 -1.81
N THR A 17 14.67 1.34 -1.33
CA THR A 17 13.38 1.71 -0.73
C THR A 17 12.29 1.90 -1.78
N ALA A 18 12.63 2.42 -2.96
CA ALA A 18 11.72 2.43 -4.10
C ALA A 18 11.35 1.00 -4.52
N GLY A 19 12.32 0.07 -4.41
CA GLY A 19 12.12 -1.36 -4.57
C GLY A 19 11.13 -1.94 -3.56
N SER A 20 11.34 -1.73 -2.27
CA SER A 20 10.48 -2.28 -1.22
C SER A 20 9.02 -1.80 -1.31
N VAL A 21 8.80 -0.50 -1.53
CA VAL A 21 7.44 0.05 -1.74
C VAL A 21 6.79 -0.55 -2.98
N SER A 22 7.55 -0.76 -4.06
CA SER A 22 7.02 -1.39 -5.28
C SER A 22 6.62 -2.85 -5.04
N GLU A 23 7.45 -3.60 -4.31
CA GLU A 23 7.18 -5.00 -3.95
C GLU A 23 5.90 -5.12 -3.10
N ASP A 24 5.72 -4.25 -2.11
CA ASP A 24 4.52 -4.24 -1.28
C ASP A 24 3.24 -3.94 -2.08
N LEU A 25 3.31 -3.03 -3.05
CA LEU A 25 2.19 -2.74 -3.95
C LEU A 25 1.85 -3.94 -4.83
N VAL A 26 2.86 -4.71 -5.30
CA VAL A 26 2.65 -5.94 -6.07
C VAL A 26 2.04 -7.04 -5.19
N LYS A 27 2.54 -7.24 -3.97
CA LYS A 27 1.97 -8.19 -3.01
C LYS A 27 0.49 -7.89 -2.72
N LYS A 28 0.14 -6.61 -2.52
CA LYS A 28 -1.26 -6.18 -2.34
C LYS A 28 -2.09 -6.46 -3.60
N GLN A 29 -1.58 -6.16 -4.80
CA GLN A 29 -2.25 -6.47 -6.05
C GLN A 29 -2.55 -7.97 -6.18
N ASN A 30 -1.57 -8.83 -5.87
CA ASN A 30 -1.74 -10.28 -5.98
C ASN A 30 -2.81 -10.81 -5.02
N LYS A 31 -2.85 -10.31 -3.77
CA LYS A 31 -3.91 -10.65 -2.82
C LYS A 31 -5.30 -10.25 -3.32
N ILE A 32 -5.43 -9.05 -3.90
CA ILE A 32 -6.68 -8.57 -4.49
C ILE A 32 -7.11 -9.45 -5.66
N ASN A 33 -6.18 -9.80 -6.55
CA ASN A 33 -6.45 -10.68 -7.68
C ASN A 33 -6.90 -12.06 -7.22
N GLU A 34 -6.29 -12.60 -6.16
CA GLU A 34 -6.69 -13.89 -5.58
C GLU A 34 -8.10 -13.83 -4.98
N LYS A 35 -8.45 -12.77 -4.23
CA LYS A 35 -9.81 -12.56 -3.71
C LYS A 35 -10.83 -12.48 -4.86
N GLN A 36 -10.56 -11.69 -5.90
CA GLN A 36 -11.44 -11.58 -7.06
C GLN A 36 -11.63 -12.94 -7.76
N ARG A 37 -10.55 -13.69 -7.97
CA ARG A 37 -10.62 -15.02 -8.57
C ARG A 37 -11.54 -15.95 -7.79
N LYS A 38 -11.44 -15.96 -6.45
CA LYS A 38 -12.32 -16.77 -5.58
C LYS A 38 -13.80 -16.37 -5.72
N ILE A 39 -14.09 -15.07 -5.82
CA ILE A 39 -15.47 -14.58 -6.05
C ILE A 39 -15.98 -15.05 -7.41
N ASP A 40 -15.18 -14.91 -8.46
CA ASP A 40 -15.56 -15.28 -9.82
C ASP A 40 -15.80 -16.79 -9.96
N GLU A 41 -14.96 -17.60 -9.31
CA GLU A 41 -15.13 -19.05 -9.22
C GLU A 41 -16.43 -19.42 -8.50
N LYS A 42 -16.71 -18.81 -7.34
CA LYS A 42 -17.98 -19.03 -6.62
C LYS A 42 -19.18 -18.62 -7.47
N LYS A 43 -19.14 -17.47 -8.17
CA LYS A 43 -20.21 -17.03 -9.07
C LYS A 43 -20.47 -18.05 -10.19
N LYS A 44 -19.42 -18.53 -10.85
CA LYS A 44 -19.53 -19.58 -11.88
C LYS A 44 -20.11 -20.88 -11.33
N LEU A 45 -19.63 -21.34 -10.18
CA LEU A 45 -20.14 -22.54 -9.52
C LEU A 45 -21.62 -22.40 -9.14
N ASN A 46 -22.04 -21.24 -8.61
CA ASN A 46 -23.43 -20.97 -8.30
C ASN A 46 -24.31 -21.01 -9.56
N GLN A 47 -23.86 -20.40 -10.67
CA GLN A 47 -24.57 -20.42 -11.95
C GLN A 47 -24.78 -21.84 -12.47
N ILE A 48 -23.77 -22.71 -12.34
CA ILE A 48 -23.88 -24.12 -12.75
C ILE A 48 -24.84 -24.87 -11.82
N LYS A 49 -24.66 -24.75 -10.50
CA LYS A 49 -25.39 -25.54 -9.49
C LYS A 49 -26.86 -25.16 -9.36
N TYR A 50 -27.20 -23.89 -9.60
CA TYR A 50 -28.55 -23.34 -9.42
C TYR A 50 -29.16 -22.82 -10.72
N LYS A 51 -28.68 -23.33 -11.88
CA LYS A 51 -29.15 -22.95 -13.23
C LYS A 51 -30.68 -22.93 -13.33
N ASP A 52 -31.33 -23.94 -12.77
CA ASP A 52 -32.79 -24.13 -12.87
C ASP A 52 -33.55 -23.58 -11.65
N ASN A 53 -32.84 -23.03 -10.66
CA ASN A 53 -33.42 -22.41 -9.46
C ASN A 53 -32.94 -20.95 -9.32
N LYS A 54 -33.59 -20.06 -10.08
CA LYS A 54 -33.25 -18.63 -10.15
C LYS A 54 -33.27 -17.94 -8.78
N GLY A 55 -34.21 -18.29 -7.89
CA GLY A 55 -34.27 -17.70 -6.54
C GLY A 55 -33.05 -18.06 -5.69
N LYS A 56 -32.64 -19.33 -5.72
CA LYS A 56 -31.44 -19.79 -5.00
C LYS A 56 -30.14 -19.24 -5.60
N LEU A 57 -30.08 -19.09 -6.93
CA LEU A 57 -28.98 -18.43 -7.61
C LEU A 57 -28.84 -16.96 -7.20
N ALA A 58 -29.95 -16.22 -7.17
CA ALA A 58 -29.96 -14.82 -6.76
C ALA A 58 -29.48 -14.66 -5.31
N ALA A 59 -30.01 -15.46 -4.38
CA ALA A 59 -29.58 -15.43 -2.97
C ALA A 59 -28.08 -15.71 -2.81
N LYS A 60 -27.55 -16.71 -3.53
CA LYS A 60 -26.13 -17.06 -3.48
C LYS A 60 -25.21 -16.03 -4.12
N ASN A 61 -25.70 -15.28 -5.11
CA ASN A 61 -24.95 -14.16 -5.67
C ASN A 61 -25.01 -12.92 -4.79
N ALA A 62 -26.13 -12.67 -4.09
CA ALA A 62 -26.25 -11.60 -3.11
C ALA A 62 -25.28 -11.78 -1.93
N GLU A 63 -25.07 -13.02 -1.46
CA GLU A 63 -24.05 -13.33 -0.45
C GLU A 63 -22.64 -12.89 -0.87
N LEU A 64 -22.33 -12.91 -2.19
CA LEU A 64 -21.03 -12.52 -2.73
C LEU A 64 -20.91 -11.00 -2.97
N GLU A 65 -21.99 -10.22 -2.81
CA GLU A 65 -21.92 -8.77 -2.99
C GLU A 65 -21.06 -8.12 -1.91
N PHE A 66 -21.09 -8.64 -0.69
CA PHE A 66 -20.23 -8.15 0.39
C PHE A 66 -18.75 -8.41 0.07
N ASP A 67 -18.40 -9.64 -0.31
CA ASP A 67 -17.05 -10.01 -0.75
C ASP A 67 -16.59 -9.11 -1.92
N GLN A 68 -17.49 -8.80 -2.86
CA GLN A 68 -17.20 -7.94 -4.00
C GLN A 68 -16.92 -6.50 -3.58
N ARG A 69 -17.72 -5.93 -2.66
CA ARG A 69 -17.50 -4.58 -2.13
C ARG A 69 -16.17 -4.46 -1.39
N GLU A 70 -15.76 -5.49 -0.65
CA GLU A 70 -14.44 -5.53 -0.01
C GLU A 70 -13.31 -5.50 -1.05
N VAL A 71 -13.42 -6.32 -2.11
CA VAL A 71 -12.44 -6.33 -3.20
C VAL A 71 -12.39 -4.99 -3.93
N ASP A 72 -13.53 -4.34 -4.15
CA ASP A 72 -13.59 -3.04 -4.83
C ASP A 72 -12.98 -1.93 -3.96
N TYR A 73 -13.18 -1.98 -2.64
CA TYR A 73 -12.48 -1.10 -1.69
C TYR A 73 -10.97 -1.34 -1.74
N ASP A 74 -10.52 -2.59 -1.68
CA ASP A 74 -9.10 -2.93 -1.73
C ASP A 74 -8.45 -2.43 -3.04
N LYS A 75 -9.14 -2.55 -4.19
CA LYS A 75 -8.70 -1.99 -5.48
C LYS A 75 -8.58 -0.47 -5.42
N ALA A 76 -9.58 0.21 -4.87
CA ALA A 76 -9.58 1.66 -4.73
C ALA A 76 -8.43 2.13 -3.81
N LYS A 77 -8.23 1.44 -2.68
CA LYS A 77 -7.13 1.70 -1.75
C LYS A 77 -5.77 1.46 -2.41
N LEU A 78 -5.61 0.37 -3.17
CA LEU A 78 -4.37 0.10 -3.89
C LEU A 78 -4.08 1.19 -4.94
N LYS A 79 -5.10 1.65 -5.66
CA LYS A 79 -4.94 2.77 -6.60
C LYS A 79 -4.50 4.04 -5.86
N PHE A 80 -5.15 4.37 -4.74
CA PHE A 80 -4.72 5.48 -3.89
C PHE A 80 -3.25 5.37 -3.45
N MET A 81 -2.80 4.17 -3.05
CA MET A 81 -1.40 3.95 -2.67
C MET A 81 -0.45 4.12 -3.86
N LYS A 82 -0.81 3.62 -5.05
CA LYS A 82 -0.03 3.79 -6.29
C LYS A 82 0.07 5.27 -6.70
N ASP A 83 -1.05 6.00 -6.62
CA ASP A 83 -1.12 7.44 -6.91
C ASP A 83 -0.28 8.27 -5.91
N ASN A 84 0.02 7.73 -4.73
CA ASN A 84 0.84 8.35 -3.70
C ASN A 84 2.19 7.64 -3.46
N LYS A 85 2.65 6.83 -4.42
CA LYS A 85 3.88 6.03 -4.30
C LYS A 85 5.10 6.87 -3.91
N ASP A 86 5.29 8.03 -4.54
CA ASP A 86 6.45 8.88 -4.25
C ASP A 86 6.52 9.33 -2.79
N LEU A 87 5.36 9.58 -2.18
CA LEU A 87 5.29 9.96 -0.77
C LEU A 87 5.64 8.77 0.14
N LEU A 88 5.13 7.57 -0.19
CA LEU A 88 5.49 6.33 0.50
C LEU A 88 7.00 6.04 0.41
N VAL A 89 7.59 6.22 -0.77
CA VAL A 89 9.04 6.06 -0.98
C VAL A 89 9.83 7.07 -0.13
N LYS A 90 9.40 8.33 -0.05
CA LYS A 90 10.05 9.34 0.80
C LYS A 90 9.99 8.98 2.29
N ILE A 91 8.87 8.47 2.77
CA ILE A 91 8.71 8.00 4.15
C ILE A 91 9.67 6.84 4.43
N GLU A 92 9.73 5.84 3.53
CA GLU A 92 10.59 4.67 3.70
C GLU A 92 12.08 5.01 3.60
N ASN A 93 12.43 5.98 2.75
CA ASN A 93 13.76 6.57 2.71
C ASN A 93 14.15 7.17 4.05
N LYS A 94 13.29 7.99 4.66
CA LYS A 94 13.58 8.58 5.97
C LYS A 94 13.74 7.54 7.06
N LYS A 95 12.91 6.49 7.07
CA LYS A 95 13.07 5.36 8.00
C LYS A 95 14.43 4.69 7.84
N THR A 96 14.84 4.45 6.60
CA THR A 96 16.14 3.84 6.28
C THR A 96 17.31 4.74 6.69
N GLU A 97 17.24 6.05 6.39
CA GLU A 97 18.24 7.04 6.79
C GLU A 97 18.41 7.10 8.31
N ILE A 98 17.30 7.17 9.06
CA ILE A 98 17.30 7.17 10.53
C ILE A 98 17.96 5.90 11.07
N HIS A 99 17.57 4.74 10.53
CA HIS A 99 18.11 3.46 10.95
C HIS A 99 19.61 3.36 10.71
N TYR A 100 20.09 3.85 9.57
CA TYR A 100 21.52 3.88 9.26
C TYR A 100 22.30 4.82 10.18
N GLU A 101 21.77 6.03 10.43
CA GLU A 101 22.41 7.01 11.32
C GLU A 101 22.55 6.45 12.75
N LYS A 102 21.52 5.75 13.25
CA LYS A 102 21.54 5.07 14.56
C LYS A 102 22.60 3.96 14.67
N ARG A 103 23.03 3.37 13.56
CA ARG A 103 24.02 2.27 13.54
C ARG A 103 25.48 2.74 13.40
N LYS A 104 25.72 4.04 13.30
CA LYS A 104 27.09 4.57 13.22
C LYS A 104 27.82 4.40 14.55
N ASN A 105 29.15 4.32 14.50
CA ASN A 105 30.00 4.26 15.70
C ASN A 105 29.82 5.47 16.64
N ASN A 106 29.45 6.63 16.08
CA ASN A 106 29.08 7.83 16.84
C ASN A 106 27.81 8.43 16.24
N PRO A 107 26.61 8.02 16.69
CA PRO A 107 25.34 8.55 16.19
C PRO A 107 25.16 10.02 16.53
N ASP A 108 24.78 10.82 15.52
CA ASP A 108 24.38 12.21 15.73
C ASP A 108 22.89 12.28 16.09
N TRP A 109 22.59 12.34 17.39
CA TRP A 109 21.22 12.35 17.91
C TRP A 109 20.42 13.59 17.47
N ALA A 110 21.04 14.77 17.41
CA ALA A 110 20.37 15.97 16.95
C ALA A 110 19.93 15.86 15.48
N LYS A 111 20.79 15.25 14.64
CA LYS A 111 20.44 14.94 13.26
C LYS A 111 19.34 13.88 13.16
N ILE A 112 19.38 12.84 13.98
CA ILE A 112 18.34 11.80 14.04
C ILE A 112 16.99 12.41 14.39
N ASP A 113 16.92 13.27 15.40
CA ASP A 113 15.68 13.91 15.82
C ASP A 113 15.09 14.77 14.70
N LYS A 114 15.93 15.54 14.01
CA LYS A 114 15.51 16.29 12.82
C LYS A 114 14.93 15.36 11.73
N MET A 115 15.60 14.24 11.45
CA MET A 115 15.11 13.26 10.47
C MET A 115 13.78 12.62 10.88
N ILE A 116 13.56 12.41 12.19
CA ILE A 116 12.30 11.91 12.73
C ILE A 116 11.18 12.91 12.48
N SER A 117 11.37 14.20 12.81
CA SER A 117 10.36 15.23 12.56
C SER A 117 10.06 15.38 11.05
N GLU A 118 11.07 15.30 10.18
CA GLU A 118 10.87 15.30 8.73
C GLU A 118 10.04 14.10 8.26
N ARG A 119 10.27 12.91 8.82
CA ARG A 119 9.47 11.70 8.52
C ARG A 119 8.03 11.87 8.98
N GLU A 120 7.82 12.34 10.21
CA GLU A 120 6.49 12.54 10.79
C GLU A 120 5.64 13.51 9.96
N ALA A 121 6.23 14.62 9.50
CA ALA A 121 5.57 15.54 8.59
C ALA A 121 5.16 14.89 7.26
N LEU A 122 5.96 13.94 6.73
CA LEU A 122 5.59 13.18 5.54
C LEU A 122 4.46 12.18 5.81
N GLU A 123 4.49 11.52 6.97
CA GLU A 123 3.46 10.59 7.42
C GLU A 123 2.12 11.31 7.65
N ASP A 124 2.12 12.48 8.27
CA ASP A 124 0.93 13.33 8.44
C ASP A 124 0.35 13.74 7.10
N LYS A 125 1.19 14.17 6.16
CA LYS A 125 0.75 14.49 4.80
C LYS A 125 0.11 13.29 4.10
N TYR A 126 0.60 12.07 4.33
CA TYR A 126 0.01 10.87 3.78
C TYR A 126 -1.32 10.53 4.46
N ARG A 127 -1.38 10.61 5.80
CA ARG A 127 -2.58 10.42 6.61
C ARG A 127 -3.72 11.36 6.22
N ASP A 128 -3.42 12.64 5.97
CA ASP A 128 -4.42 13.62 5.53
C ASP A 128 -5.03 13.24 4.17
N LYS A 129 -4.20 12.76 3.24
CA LYS A 129 -4.67 12.29 1.94
C LYS A 129 -5.48 11.01 2.08
N GLU A 130 -5.07 10.12 2.97
CA GLU A 130 -5.74 8.87 3.26
C GLU A 130 -7.13 9.11 3.87
N LEU A 131 -7.23 10.02 4.84
CA LEU A 131 -8.51 10.42 5.44
C LEU A 131 -9.47 11.01 4.39
N LYS A 132 -8.96 11.84 3.48
CA LYS A 132 -9.74 12.38 2.35
C LYS A 132 -10.22 11.27 1.41
N PHE A 133 -9.36 10.30 1.11
CA PHE A 133 -9.73 9.13 0.32
C PHE A 133 -10.85 8.33 1.00
N GLU A 134 -10.70 8.02 2.28
CA GLU A 134 -11.68 7.22 3.05
C GLU A 134 -13.02 7.95 3.16
N THR A 135 -12.99 9.24 3.46
CA THR A 135 -14.19 10.08 3.51
C THR A 135 -14.91 10.14 2.15
N ASN A 136 -14.16 10.20 1.05
CA ASN A 136 -14.75 10.24 -0.29
C ASN A 136 -15.26 8.88 -0.76
N TYR A 137 -14.61 7.79 -0.34
CA TYR A 137 -15.06 6.44 -0.67
C TYR A 137 -16.34 6.08 0.11
N ALA A 138 -16.42 6.43 1.40
CA ALA A 138 -17.59 6.16 2.23
C ALA A 138 -18.87 6.90 1.80
N LYS A 139 -18.74 7.96 0.98
CA LYS A 139 -19.86 8.72 0.42
C LYS A 139 -20.40 8.14 -0.90
N LYS A 140 -19.73 7.14 -1.48
CA LYS A 140 -20.16 6.47 -2.71
C LYS A 140 -21.05 5.27 -2.38
#